data_AF-A0A5N5MXR1-F1
#
_entry.id   AF-A0A5N5MXR1-F1
#
_cell.length_a   1.000
_cell.length_b   1.000
_cell.length_c   1.000
_cell.angle_alpha   90.00
_cell.angle_beta   90.00
_cell.angle_gamma   90.00
#
_symmetry.space_group_name_H-M   'P 1'
#
loop_
_entity.id
_entity.type
_entity.pdbx_description
1 polymer ?
#
loop_
_entity_poly.entity_id
_entity_poly.type
_entity_poly.pdbx_seq_one_letter_code
_entity_poly.pdbx_strand_id
1 'polypeptide(L)'
;MAATRSYISCPALLSSGAPCTSKFTRPWNLKRHLRDFHEADMSPPLMQPVALIHAARTSVAPDDNREPPPTLSRKRTSSHAEVPPAKRARHEETTFPHATPTPSTAPEAVGQTTAPAPPSPLGQLDIDSTPSEQHSQQPSPQSPRCWRGFAAAMPSMPRYGVRSSAQQPGQPKALAWLSQAAKDTFTAFQTRALAKWGVTPDHDGTCVMDPADWANLDPIELMETLTHRTSPTAHSQNRTFKYDDHSTNVPRANAWFGSWPHSGVELDNFLGDGPFKAMQGSHLCHHDNCIVPAHVVYEAADVNADRKDCHKLALRLRSSGREVPARCETHHPPCLLRHAALSTFEVYLLQFHVLRMARQIPDPPSPHTPRWHLFPTFETSLPVRLPVAEGEECPLTASHLAPGQQYGTPVVPVQTSRPQLKCGLCVRTKAFVRLTPLWSHVVQQHDDLPDEERLAEVRGTARLWQLYWRSRDNGKAEKLTLARMNEALGPRFSWEDVVAWDLR
;
A
#
# COMPACT_ATOMS: atom_id res chain seq x y z
N MET A 1 -45.28 -27.10 -13.01
CA MET A 1 -44.01 -27.52 -13.66
C MET A 1 -42.86 -27.06 -12.78
N ALA A 2 -42.17 -27.97 -12.10
CA ALA A 2 -41.03 -27.63 -11.25
C ALA A 2 -39.80 -27.37 -12.13
N ALA A 3 -39.21 -26.17 -12.04
CA ALA A 3 -37.98 -25.85 -12.75
C ALA A 3 -36.82 -26.70 -12.20
N THR A 4 -36.28 -27.59 -13.03
CA THR A 4 -35.05 -28.33 -12.74
C THR A 4 -33.90 -27.34 -12.61
N ARG A 5 -33.34 -27.21 -11.41
CA ARG A 5 -32.15 -26.39 -11.18
C ARG A 5 -30.95 -27.09 -11.84
N SER A 6 -30.33 -26.42 -12.81
CA SER A 6 -29.06 -26.86 -13.38
C SER A 6 -27.93 -26.69 -12.36
N TYR A 7 -27.12 -27.73 -12.18
CA TYR A 7 -25.91 -27.68 -11.36
C TYR A 7 -24.67 -27.73 -12.25
N ILE A 8 -23.60 -27.07 -11.81
CA ILE A 8 -22.27 -27.07 -12.43
C ILE A 8 -21.37 -27.95 -11.56
N SER A 9 -20.86 -29.05 -12.11
CA SER A 9 -19.93 -29.95 -11.41
C SER A 9 -18.50 -29.38 -11.44
N CYS A 10 -17.72 -29.65 -10.40
CA CYS A 10 -16.29 -29.35 -10.38
C CYS A 10 -15.54 -30.26 -11.37
N PRO A 11 -14.70 -29.73 -12.27
CA PRO A 11 -13.96 -30.55 -13.23
C PRO A 11 -12.63 -31.12 -12.69
N ALA A 12 -12.18 -30.71 -11.50
CA ALA A 12 -10.86 -31.08 -10.99
C ALA A 12 -10.80 -32.51 -10.41
N LEU A 13 -9.62 -33.12 -10.47
CA LEU A 13 -9.32 -34.38 -9.79
C LEU A 13 -8.72 -34.08 -8.41
N LEU A 14 -9.08 -34.90 -7.42
CA LEU A 14 -8.43 -34.91 -6.11
C LEU A 14 -7.03 -35.52 -6.23
N SER A 15 -6.18 -35.32 -5.21
CA SER A 15 -4.84 -35.92 -5.13
C SER A 15 -4.82 -37.45 -5.23
N SER A 16 -5.95 -38.11 -4.95
CA SER A 16 -6.17 -39.54 -5.15
C SER A 16 -6.42 -39.97 -6.62
N GLY A 17 -6.48 -39.01 -7.55
CA GLY A 17 -6.87 -39.23 -8.95
C GLY A 17 -8.39 -39.35 -9.17
N ALA A 18 -9.21 -39.34 -8.12
CA ALA A 18 -10.66 -39.41 -8.22
C ALA A 18 -11.28 -38.06 -8.60
N PRO A 19 -12.38 -38.01 -9.39
CA PRO A 19 -13.04 -36.76 -9.75
C PRO A 19 -13.71 -36.10 -8.55
N CYS A 20 -13.61 -34.78 -8.46
CA CYS A 20 -14.27 -34.01 -7.42
C CYS A 20 -15.79 -34.05 -7.60
N THR A 21 -16.52 -34.57 -6.61
CA THR A 21 -17.97 -34.75 -6.67
C THR A 21 -18.79 -33.49 -6.34
N SER A 22 -18.12 -32.37 -6.07
CA SER A 22 -18.76 -31.11 -5.68
C SER A 22 -19.59 -30.52 -6.83
N LYS A 23 -20.82 -30.09 -6.51
CA LYS A 23 -21.77 -29.47 -7.46
C LYS A 23 -22.21 -28.09 -6.97
N PHE A 24 -22.32 -27.13 -7.88
CA PHE A 24 -22.60 -25.73 -7.57
C PHE A 24 -23.78 -25.20 -8.38
N THR A 25 -24.61 -24.37 -7.76
CA THR A 25 -25.73 -23.68 -8.44
C THR A 25 -25.32 -22.36 -9.09
N ARG A 26 -24.12 -21.84 -8.80
CA ARG A 26 -23.61 -20.56 -9.31
C ARG A 26 -22.14 -20.68 -9.72
N PRO A 27 -21.73 -20.11 -10.87
CA PRO A 27 -20.33 -20.17 -11.35
C PRO A 27 -19.30 -19.61 -10.36
N TRP A 28 -19.64 -18.57 -9.60
CA TRP A 28 -18.75 -17.99 -8.59
C TRP A 28 -18.36 -18.99 -7.49
N ASN A 29 -19.28 -19.85 -7.05
CA ASN A 29 -18.99 -20.84 -6.01
C ASN A 29 -18.05 -21.93 -6.54
N LEU A 30 -18.18 -22.31 -7.82
CA LEU A 30 -17.21 -23.20 -8.47
C LEU A 30 -15.82 -22.56 -8.52
N LYS A 31 -15.73 -21.30 -8.96
CA LYS A 31 -14.45 -20.58 -9.02
C LYS A 31 -13.79 -20.46 -7.64
N ARG A 32 -14.58 -20.25 -6.60
CA ARG A 32 -14.10 -20.25 -5.21
C ARG A 32 -13.62 -21.64 -4.78
N HIS A 33 -14.38 -22.69 -5.07
CA HIS A 33 -13.99 -24.06 -4.72
C HIS A 33 -12.71 -24.53 -5.43
N LEU A 34 -12.57 -24.24 -6.73
CA LEU A 34 -11.33 -24.55 -7.47
C LEU A 34 -10.11 -23.89 -6.83
N ARG A 35 -10.26 -22.62 -6.41
CA ARG A 35 -9.22 -21.87 -5.72
C ARG A 35 -8.87 -22.46 -4.36
N ASP A 36 -9.89 -22.68 -3.54
CA ASP A 36 -9.71 -23.02 -2.14
C ASP A 36 -9.27 -24.50 -1.96
N PHE A 37 -9.60 -25.40 -2.90
CA PHE A 37 -9.38 -26.85 -2.75
C PHE A 37 -8.48 -27.50 -3.80
N HIS A 38 -8.23 -26.86 -4.95
CA HIS A 38 -7.47 -27.47 -6.05
C HIS A 38 -6.27 -26.62 -6.51
N GLU A 39 -6.16 -25.36 -6.04
CA GLU A 39 -5.08 -24.46 -6.44
C GLU A 39 -3.74 -24.78 -5.76
N ALA A 40 -3.74 -25.60 -4.70
CA ALA A 40 -2.51 -26.18 -4.12
C ALA A 40 -1.89 -27.28 -5.01
N ASP A 41 -2.70 -28.00 -5.80
CA ASP A 41 -2.26 -29.10 -6.67
C ASP A 41 -2.04 -28.67 -8.14
N MET A 42 -2.40 -27.43 -8.49
CA MET A 42 -2.24 -26.85 -9.84
C MET A 42 -0.88 -26.13 -10.01
N SER A 43 0.16 -26.60 -9.34
CA SER A 43 1.52 -26.31 -9.80
C SER A 43 1.68 -26.95 -11.18
N PRO A 44 2.02 -26.20 -12.24
CA PRO A 44 2.08 -26.78 -13.58
C PRO A 44 3.11 -27.90 -13.58
N PRO A 45 2.78 -29.13 -14.01
CA PRO A 45 3.81 -30.12 -14.27
C PRO A 45 4.67 -29.55 -15.39
N LEU A 46 5.99 -29.64 -15.24
CA LEU A 46 6.98 -29.37 -16.26
C LEU A 46 6.51 -30.01 -17.59
N MET A 47 6.03 -29.19 -18.53
CA MET A 47 5.75 -29.67 -19.88
C MET A 47 7.07 -30.00 -20.56
N GLN A 48 7.35 -31.29 -20.73
CA GLN A 48 8.18 -31.76 -21.83
C GLN A 48 7.35 -31.80 -23.12
N PRO A 49 7.92 -31.47 -24.29
CA PRO A 49 7.19 -31.47 -25.55
C PRO A 49 7.22 -32.85 -26.19
N VAL A 50 6.06 -33.48 -26.40
CA VAL A 50 5.92 -34.58 -27.37
C VAL A 50 4.65 -34.37 -28.21
N ALA A 51 4.83 -34.60 -29.51
CA ALA A 51 3.96 -34.27 -30.62
C ALA A 51 2.71 -35.16 -30.78
N LEU A 52 1.74 -34.59 -31.52
CA LEU A 52 0.73 -35.18 -32.40
C LEU A 52 0.13 -36.58 -32.11
N ILE A 53 -1.20 -36.68 -32.12
CA ILE A 53 -2.01 -37.47 -33.08
C ILE A 53 -3.49 -37.03 -33.03
N HIS A 54 -4.14 -37.11 -34.19
CA HIS A 54 -5.47 -36.63 -34.60
C HIS A 54 -6.65 -37.60 -34.32
N ALA A 55 -7.87 -37.03 -34.35
CA ALA A 55 -9.20 -37.61 -34.68
C ALA A 55 -9.93 -38.42 -33.56
N ALA A 56 -11.26 -38.48 -33.41
CA ALA A 56 -12.41 -38.11 -34.23
C ALA A 56 -13.68 -37.91 -33.37
N ARG A 57 -14.77 -37.50 -34.05
CA ARG A 57 -16.12 -37.13 -33.61
C ARG A 57 -17.05 -38.27 -33.12
N THR A 58 -18.16 -37.82 -32.51
CA THR A 58 -19.57 -38.29 -32.56
C THR A 58 -20.11 -39.39 -31.61
N SER A 59 -20.98 -38.94 -30.70
CA SER A 59 -22.33 -39.43 -30.28
C SER A 59 -22.68 -40.92 -30.26
N VAL A 60 -23.35 -41.36 -29.18
CA VAL A 60 -24.72 -41.95 -29.13
C VAL A 60 -25.00 -42.47 -27.70
N ALA A 61 -26.22 -42.23 -27.18
CA ALA A 61 -26.78 -42.81 -25.95
C ALA A 61 -27.34 -44.23 -26.21
N PRO A 62 -27.61 -45.06 -25.19
CA PRO A 62 -28.99 -45.08 -24.69
C PRO A 62 -29.17 -45.39 -23.18
N ASP A 63 -30.43 -45.22 -22.78
CA ASP A 63 -31.16 -45.65 -21.58
C ASP A 63 -30.60 -46.83 -20.77
N ASP A 64 -30.72 -46.74 -19.43
CA ASP A 64 -31.53 -47.75 -18.75
C ASP A 64 -32.09 -47.32 -17.38
N ASN A 65 -33.26 -47.88 -17.11
CA ASN A 65 -34.18 -47.68 -15.99
C ASN A 65 -33.58 -47.97 -14.60
N ARG A 66 -33.98 -47.19 -13.59
CA ARG A 66 -34.31 -47.72 -12.24
C ARG A 66 -35.04 -46.70 -11.36
N GLU A 67 -36.19 -47.13 -10.86
CA GLU A 67 -37.04 -46.47 -9.87
C GLU A 67 -36.38 -46.36 -8.47
N PRO A 68 -36.87 -45.45 -7.59
CA PRO A 68 -36.22 -45.09 -6.33
C PRO A 68 -36.88 -45.72 -5.08
N PRO A 69 -36.17 -45.81 -3.94
CA PRO A 69 -36.79 -46.05 -2.64
C PRO A 69 -37.07 -44.74 -1.86
N PRO A 70 -37.90 -44.78 -0.80
CA PRO A 70 -38.82 -43.69 -0.46
C PRO A 70 -38.25 -42.62 0.48
N THR A 71 -38.93 -41.47 0.40
CA THR A 71 -38.82 -40.24 1.20
C THR A 71 -39.06 -40.45 2.70
N LEU A 72 -38.18 -39.89 3.54
CA LEU A 72 -38.50 -39.52 4.92
C LEU A 72 -38.77 -38.01 5.01
N SER A 73 -39.99 -37.71 5.42
CA SER A 73 -40.57 -36.40 5.61
C SER A 73 -40.03 -35.77 6.90
N ARG A 74 -39.46 -34.55 6.84
CA ARG A 74 -39.23 -33.73 8.04
C ARG A 74 -39.66 -32.30 7.77
N LYS A 75 -40.84 -31.98 8.33
CA LYS A 75 -41.39 -30.63 8.47
C LYS A 75 -40.39 -29.74 9.22
N ARG A 76 -40.09 -28.56 8.67
CA ARG A 76 -39.62 -27.44 9.48
C ARG A 76 -40.33 -26.15 9.05
N THR A 77 -40.96 -25.57 10.05
CA THR A 77 -41.76 -24.36 10.09
C THR A 77 -40.94 -23.13 9.71
N SER A 78 -41.43 -22.38 8.72
CA SER A 78 -40.96 -21.05 8.35
C SER A 78 -41.74 -20.00 9.15
N SER A 79 -41.06 -19.28 10.05
CA SER A 79 -41.57 -18.05 10.65
C SER A 79 -40.97 -16.87 9.91
N HIS A 80 -41.81 -16.19 9.14
CA HIS A 80 -41.55 -14.85 8.60
C HIS A 80 -41.33 -13.86 9.74
N ALA A 81 -40.24 -13.10 9.69
CA ALA A 81 -40.07 -11.88 10.46
C ALA A 81 -39.78 -10.74 9.49
N GLU A 82 -40.61 -9.70 9.61
CA GLU A 82 -40.68 -8.51 8.77
C GLU A 82 -39.42 -7.65 8.87
N VAL A 83 -39.05 -7.05 7.74
CA VAL A 83 -37.97 -6.06 7.62
C VAL A 83 -38.55 -4.67 7.91
N PRO A 84 -38.07 -3.93 8.93
CA PRO A 84 -38.49 -2.55 9.13
C PRO A 84 -37.70 -1.57 8.25
N PRO A 85 -38.30 -0.45 7.84
CA PRO A 85 -37.71 0.48 6.88
C PRO A 85 -36.61 1.38 7.49
N ALA A 86 -35.67 1.77 6.62
CA ALA A 86 -34.51 2.59 6.90
C ALA A 86 -34.87 3.97 7.48
N LYS A 87 -34.30 4.29 8.64
CA LYS A 87 -34.31 5.65 9.21
C LYS A 87 -33.22 6.50 8.53
N ARG A 88 -33.65 7.60 7.92
CA ARG A 88 -32.82 8.73 7.46
C ARG A 88 -31.91 9.23 8.59
N ALA A 89 -30.60 9.24 8.35
CA ALA A 89 -29.65 9.95 9.19
C ALA A 89 -29.78 11.46 8.94
N ARG A 90 -30.03 12.23 10.00
CA ARG A 90 -29.89 13.69 10.01
C ARG A 90 -28.38 14.02 9.92
N HIS A 91 -28.01 14.82 8.93
CA HIS A 91 -26.72 15.49 8.91
C HIS A 91 -26.74 16.65 9.90
N GLU A 92 -25.85 16.62 10.88
CA GLU A 92 -25.51 17.79 11.69
C GLU A 92 -24.58 18.68 10.87
N GLU A 93 -24.99 19.94 10.74
CA GLU A 93 -24.34 20.99 9.99
C GLU A 93 -23.32 21.67 10.92
N THR A 94 -22.03 21.36 10.74
CA THR A 94 -20.94 22.00 11.50
C THR A 94 -20.48 23.24 10.75
N THR A 95 -21.00 24.40 11.14
CA THR A 95 -20.57 25.71 10.65
C THR A 95 -19.18 26.05 11.21
N PHE A 96 -18.20 26.27 10.34
CA PHE A 96 -16.88 26.80 10.71
C PHE A 96 -16.92 28.34 10.68
N PRO A 97 -16.38 29.05 11.70
CA PRO A 97 -16.19 30.49 11.60
C PRO A 97 -14.93 30.83 10.79
N HIS A 98 -15.09 31.73 9.82
CA HIS A 98 -14.00 32.39 9.10
C HIS A 98 -13.15 33.21 10.07
N ALA A 99 -11.83 32.99 10.06
CA ALA A 99 -10.87 33.87 10.71
C ALA A 99 -10.44 34.98 9.72
N THR A 100 -10.70 36.23 10.11
CA THR A 100 -10.24 37.45 9.44
C THR A 100 -8.74 37.66 9.71
N PRO A 101 -7.92 38.07 8.72
CA PRO A 101 -6.50 38.30 8.95
C PRO A 101 -6.25 39.66 9.62
N THR A 102 -5.54 39.66 10.74
CA THR A 102 -4.95 40.85 11.36
C THR A 102 -3.57 41.14 10.75
N PRO A 103 -3.20 42.41 10.50
CA PRO A 103 -1.92 42.78 9.91
C PRO A 103 -0.79 42.70 10.96
N SER A 104 0.33 42.10 10.57
CA SER A 104 1.54 41.98 11.40
C SER A 104 2.44 43.20 11.23
N THR A 105 2.66 43.92 12.33
CA THR A 105 3.65 44.99 12.46
C THR A 105 5.06 44.39 12.54
N ALA A 106 5.99 44.90 11.74
CA ALA A 106 7.41 44.53 11.79
C ALA A 106 8.13 45.28 12.94
N PRO A 107 9.10 44.66 13.63
CA PRO A 107 10.04 45.39 14.46
C PRO A 107 11.39 45.60 13.75
N GLU A 108 11.96 46.76 14.06
CA GLU A 108 13.20 47.34 13.56
C GLU A 108 14.47 46.52 13.83
N ALA A 109 15.45 46.76 12.96
CA ALA A 109 16.79 46.22 12.98
C ALA A 109 17.69 46.96 13.99
N VAL A 110 18.53 46.21 14.73
CA VAL A 110 19.78 46.70 15.33
C VAL A 110 20.81 45.57 15.32
N GLY A 111 22.04 45.88 14.86
CA GLY A 111 23.25 45.20 15.32
C GLY A 111 24.13 44.55 14.26
N GLN A 112 24.95 45.35 13.59
CA GLN A 112 26.15 44.92 12.87
C GLN A 112 27.20 44.39 13.86
N THR A 113 27.86 43.26 13.55
CA THR A 113 29.25 43.02 13.96
C THR A 113 29.94 42.14 12.91
N THR A 114 30.88 42.75 12.19
CA THR A 114 31.76 42.14 11.19
C THR A 114 32.96 41.46 11.85
N ALA A 115 33.30 40.25 11.41
CA ALA A 115 34.62 39.64 11.59
C ALA A 115 35.09 39.04 10.25
N PRO A 116 36.39 39.15 9.91
CA PRO A 116 36.89 38.93 8.55
C PRO A 116 37.26 37.46 8.26
N ALA A 117 37.14 37.07 6.99
CA ALA A 117 37.56 35.79 6.45
C ALA A 117 39.07 35.74 6.16
N PRO A 118 39.74 34.57 6.29
CA PRO A 118 41.15 34.41 5.93
C PRO A 118 41.35 34.20 4.40
N PRO A 119 42.53 34.52 3.86
CA PRO A 119 42.81 34.43 2.43
C PRO A 119 43.18 33.01 1.99
N SER A 120 42.68 32.58 0.83
CA SER A 120 43.18 31.41 0.11
C SER A 120 44.28 31.81 -0.90
N PRO A 121 45.32 30.98 -1.09
CA PRO A 121 46.48 31.33 -1.89
C PRO A 121 46.26 31.07 -3.39
N LEU A 122 46.84 31.97 -4.19
CA LEU A 122 47.06 31.83 -5.63
C LEU A 122 47.99 30.66 -5.93
N GLY A 123 47.61 29.83 -6.90
CA GLY A 123 48.51 29.01 -7.70
C GLY A 123 48.44 29.45 -9.15
N GLN A 124 49.46 30.18 -9.60
CA GLN A 124 49.76 30.47 -11.00
C GLN A 124 50.16 29.18 -11.73
N LEU A 125 49.61 28.97 -12.93
CA LEU A 125 50.31 28.30 -14.03
C LEU A 125 49.95 29.01 -15.33
N ASP A 126 50.96 29.69 -15.87
CA ASP A 126 51.03 30.17 -17.25
C ASP A 126 50.93 29.00 -18.24
N ILE A 127 50.24 29.19 -19.36
CA ILE A 127 50.59 28.65 -20.68
C ILE A 127 49.93 29.51 -21.78
N ASP A 128 50.78 29.85 -22.74
CA ASP A 128 50.70 30.60 -23.99
C ASP A 128 49.37 30.79 -24.76
N SER A 129 49.08 32.07 -25.02
CA SER A 129 48.94 32.74 -26.32
C SER A 129 48.67 31.93 -27.60
N THR A 130 47.50 32.11 -28.21
CA THR A 130 47.35 32.60 -29.60
C THR A 130 45.89 33.03 -29.91
N PRO A 131 45.67 34.01 -30.80
CA PRO A 131 44.40 34.71 -30.93
C PRO A 131 43.49 34.08 -31.99
N SER A 132 42.18 34.07 -31.74
CA SER A 132 41.18 33.97 -32.79
C SER A 132 40.10 35.02 -32.55
N GLU A 133 40.09 35.98 -33.47
CA GLU A 133 39.01 36.92 -33.69
C GLU A 133 37.69 36.17 -33.88
N GLN A 134 36.74 36.36 -32.96
CA GLN A 134 35.33 36.17 -33.29
C GLN A 134 34.52 37.35 -32.76
N HIS A 135 33.92 38.05 -33.73
CA HIS A 135 32.90 39.07 -33.61
C HIS A 135 31.92 38.83 -32.45
N SER A 136 31.96 39.72 -31.46
CA SER A 136 30.81 39.98 -30.60
C SER A 136 29.76 40.77 -31.38
N GLN A 137 28.81 40.07 -31.99
CA GLN A 137 27.53 40.67 -32.37
C GLN A 137 26.56 40.53 -31.19
N GLN A 138 26.32 41.65 -30.50
CA GLN A 138 25.18 41.78 -29.60
C GLN A 138 23.87 41.54 -30.38
N PRO A 139 23.01 40.60 -29.96
CA PRO A 139 21.68 40.50 -30.54
C PRO A 139 20.83 41.66 -30.03
N SER A 140 20.39 42.50 -30.97
CA SER A 140 19.38 43.53 -30.73
C SER A 140 18.10 42.91 -30.17
N PRO A 141 17.35 43.59 -29.28
CA PRO A 141 16.10 43.07 -28.75
C PRO A 141 15.09 42.92 -29.89
N GLN A 142 14.93 41.69 -30.37
CA GLN A 142 13.90 41.36 -31.35
C GLN A 142 12.54 41.59 -30.70
N SER A 143 11.77 42.50 -31.29
CA SER A 143 10.38 42.76 -30.98
C SER A 143 9.59 41.44 -30.86
N PRO A 144 8.63 41.34 -29.92
CA PRO A 144 7.86 40.13 -29.74
C PRO A 144 7.13 39.83 -31.05
N ARG A 145 7.58 38.79 -31.75
CA ARG A 145 6.89 38.25 -32.93
C ARG A 145 5.50 37.85 -32.46
N CYS A 146 4.55 38.74 -32.71
CA CYS A 146 3.14 38.48 -32.55
C CYS A 146 2.82 37.30 -33.47
N TRP A 147 2.52 36.14 -32.88
CA TRP A 147 2.08 34.93 -33.59
C TRP A 147 0.68 35.17 -34.21
N ARG A 148 0.58 36.11 -35.16
CA ARG A 148 -0.59 36.32 -36.02
C ARG A 148 -0.38 35.51 -37.29
N GLY A 149 -0.67 34.22 -37.26
CA GLY A 149 -0.50 33.39 -38.46
C GLY A 149 -1.01 31.95 -38.37
N PHE A 150 -1.18 31.39 -37.17
CA PHE A 150 -1.68 30.03 -36.99
C PHE A 150 -3.02 30.02 -36.24
N ALA A 151 -4.05 30.60 -36.85
CA ALA A 151 -5.44 30.20 -36.58
C ALA A 151 -5.81 28.96 -37.42
N ALA A 152 -4.84 28.06 -37.63
CA ALA A 152 -5.15 26.71 -38.08
C ALA A 152 -6.02 26.09 -36.99
N ALA A 153 -7.23 25.65 -37.37
CA ALA A 153 -8.23 25.14 -36.45
C ALA A 153 -7.60 24.20 -35.43
N MET A 154 -7.41 24.69 -34.20
CA MET A 154 -6.96 23.86 -33.10
C MET A 154 -7.90 22.66 -33.05
N PRO A 155 -7.39 21.42 -33.11
CA PRO A 155 -8.24 20.25 -33.07
C PRO A 155 -9.19 20.41 -31.89
N SER A 156 -10.49 20.33 -32.17
CA SER A 156 -11.52 20.57 -31.16
C SER A 156 -11.22 19.71 -29.95
N MET A 157 -11.02 20.34 -28.79
CA MET A 157 -10.80 19.62 -27.53
C MET A 157 -11.87 18.53 -27.39
N PRO A 158 -11.48 17.27 -27.12
CA PRO A 158 -12.44 16.19 -26.97
C PRO A 158 -13.43 16.57 -25.88
N ARG A 159 -14.72 16.45 -26.17
CA ARG A 159 -15.79 16.71 -25.20
C ARG A 159 -16.05 15.42 -24.43
N TYR A 160 -15.79 15.44 -23.14
CA TYR A 160 -16.09 14.35 -22.21
C TYR A 160 -16.65 14.94 -20.91
N GLY A 161 -17.30 14.10 -20.10
CA GLY A 161 -17.88 14.52 -18.84
C GLY A 161 -16.80 14.71 -17.77
N VAL A 162 -16.73 15.90 -17.19
CA VAL A 162 -15.86 16.19 -16.05
C VAL A 162 -16.67 16.08 -14.76
N ARG A 163 -16.17 15.35 -13.76
CA ARG A 163 -16.85 15.26 -12.47
C ARG A 163 -16.81 16.61 -11.76
N SER A 164 -17.97 17.08 -11.31
CA SER A 164 -18.05 18.28 -10.48
C SER A 164 -17.63 17.98 -9.03
N SER A 165 -17.06 18.99 -8.37
CA SER A 165 -16.78 18.97 -6.95
C SER A 165 -18.07 18.86 -6.15
N ALA A 166 -18.06 18.01 -5.12
CA ALA A 166 -19.16 17.95 -4.15
C ALA A 166 -19.06 19.07 -3.09
N GLN A 167 -17.88 19.67 -2.91
CA GLN A 167 -17.64 20.71 -1.91
C GLN A 167 -17.78 22.12 -2.50
N GLN A 168 -17.44 22.29 -3.79
CA GLN A 168 -17.45 23.57 -4.49
C GLN A 168 -18.33 23.49 -5.76
N PRO A 169 -19.64 23.81 -5.65
CA PRO A 169 -20.56 23.74 -6.79
C PRO A 169 -20.05 24.55 -8.00
N GLY A 170 -20.09 23.94 -9.18
CA GLY A 170 -19.63 24.57 -10.43
C GLY A 170 -18.13 24.40 -10.73
N GLN A 171 -17.34 23.86 -9.79
CA GLN A 171 -15.93 23.56 -10.01
C GLN A 171 -15.72 22.10 -10.43
N PRO A 172 -14.73 21.80 -11.31
CA PRO A 172 -14.22 20.45 -11.49
C PRO A 172 -13.68 19.86 -10.18
N LYS A 173 -13.96 18.58 -9.95
CA LYS A 173 -13.42 17.83 -8.81
C LYS A 173 -11.89 17.83 -8.85
N ALA A 174 -11.24 17.93 -7.70
CA ALA A 174 -9.79 17.89 -7.55
C ALA A 174 -9.02 19.00 -8.28
N LEU A 175 -9.66 20.06 -8.78
CA LEU A 175 -8.98 21.12 -9.53
C LEU A 175 -7.78 21.71 -8.76
N ALA A 176 -7.90 21.82 -7.44
CA ALA A 176 -6.84 22.30 -6.56
C ALA A 176 -5.55 21.44 -6.60
N TRP A 177 -5.61 20.19 -7.07
CA TRP A 177 -4.45 19.30 -7.22
C TRP A 177 -3.49 19.71 -8.34
N LEU A 178 -3.91 20.62 -9.23
CA LEU A 178 -3.03 21.24 -10.24
C LEU A 178 -2.23 22.43 -9.68
N SER A 179 -2.44 22.80 -8.42
CA SER A 179 -1.75 23.94 -7.82
C SER A 179 -0.38 23.57 -7.26
N GLN A 180 0.55 24.52 -7.28
CA GLN A 180 1.82 24.39 -6.56
C GLN A 180 1.61 24.15 -5.06
N ALA A 181 0.58 24.77 -4.46
CA ALA A 181 0.23 24.58 -3.05
C ALA A 181 -0.12 23.11 -2.72
N ALA A 182 -0.81 22.41 -3.61
CA ALA A 182 -1.08 20.97 -3.45
C ALA A 182 0.22 20.15 -3.51
N LYS A 183 1.11 20.46 -4.47
CA LYS A 183 2.42 19.81 -4.59
C LYS A 183 3.28 20.01 -3.34
N ASP A 184 3.34 21.24 -2.82
CA ASP A 184 4.13 21.58 -1.64
C ASP A 184 3.57 20.87 -0.40
N THR A 185 2.24 20.85 -0.27
CA THR A 185 1.55 20.14 0.82
C THR A 185 1.83 18.64 0.77
N PHE A 186 1.77 18.03 -0.42
CA PHE A 186 2.09 16.62 -0.61
C PHE A 186 3.57 16.32 -0.34
N THR A 187 4.48 17.15 -0.85
CA THR A 187 5.93 17.03 -0.60
C THR A 187 6.22 17.06 0.90
N ALA A 188 5.66 18.03 1.64
CA ALA A 188 5.82 18.12 3.08
C ALA A 188 5.26 16.89 3.82
N PHE A 189 4.09 16.39 3.38
CA PHE A 189 3.50 15.16 3.89
C PHE A 189 4.43 13.95 3.66
N GLN A 190 4.96 13.81 2.44
CA GLN A 190 5.79 12.69 2.02
C GLN A 190 7.15 12.69 2.73
N THR A 191 7.80 13.85 2.82
CA THR A 191 9.05 14.04 3.58
C THR A 191 8.86 13.64 5.04
N ARG A 192 7.76 14.06 5.68
CA ARG A 192 7.46 13.67 7.07
C ARG A 192 7.21 12.17 7.21
N ALA A 193 6.47 11.58 6.28
CA ALA A 193 6.18 10.15 6.28
C ALA A 193 7.46 9.31 6.17
N LEU A 194 8.37 9.67 5.26
CA LEU A 194 9.64 8.98 5.09
C LEU A 194 10.63 9.23 6.24
N ALA A 195 10.73 10.46 6.72
CA ALA A 195 11.64 10.80 7.82
C ALA A 195 11.27 10.11 9.14
N LYS A 196 9.97 9.83 9.35
CA LYS A 196 9.47 8.99 10.43
C LYS A 196 10.10 7.58 10.39
N TRP A 197 10.32 7.05 9.19
CA TRP A 197 10.98 5.77 8.91
C TRP A 197 12.50 5.88 8.75
N GLY A 198 13.09 7.04 9.03
CA GLY A 198 14.54 7.23 9.03
C GLY A 198 15.16 7.45 7.64
N VAL A 199 14.37 7.74 6.61
CA VAL A 199 14.89 7.97 5.25
C VAL A 199 14.44 9.32 4.66
N THR A 200 15.21 9.85 3.73
CA THR A 200 14.89 11.09 3.00
C THR A 200 13.99 10.82 1.78
N PRO A 201 13.38 11.86 1.16
CA PRO A 201 12.65 11.71 -0.11
C PRO A 201 13.46 11.16 -1.27
N ASP A 202 14.78 11.37 -1.26
CA ASP A 202 15.70 10.93 -2.31
C ASP A 202 16.14 9.47 -2.12
N HIS A 203 15.72 8.82 -1.03
CA HIS A 203 16.01 7.41 -0.78
C HIS A 203 15.39 6.52 -1.86
N ASP A 204 16.21 5.68 -2.47
CA ASP A 204 15.81 4.70 -3.48
C ASP A 204 16.28 3.27 -3.15
N GLY A 205 17.08 3.10 -2.09
CA GLY A 205 17.79 1.85 -1.80
C GLY A 205 16.92 0.75 -1.22
N THR A 206 15.86 1.06 -0.46
CA THR A 206 14.98 0.05 0.15
C THR A 206 13.52 0.49 0.07
N CYS A 207 12.59 -0.46 0.12
CA CYS A 207 11.17 -0.12 0.20
C CYS A 207 10.82 0.38 1.59
N VAL A 208 9.92 1.37 1.67
CA VAL A 208 9.30 1.82 2.92
C VAL A 208 7.82 1.56 2.83
N MET A 209 7.35 0.58 3.59
CA MET A 209 5.95 0.16 3.69
C MET A 209 5.26 0.93 4.80
N ASP A 210 4.23 1.71 4.45
CA ASP A 210 3.46 2.53 5.39
C ASP A 210 1.95 2.29 5.24
N PRO A 211 1.45 1.11 5.66
CA PRO A 211 0.02 0.82 5.59
C PRO A 211 -0.77 1.77 6.49
N ALA A 212 -2.04 1.98 6.18
CA ALA A 212 -2.94 2.90 6.89
C ALA A 212 -2.97 2.64 8.41
N ASP A 213 -2.88 1.37 8.79
CA ASP A 213 -2.91 0.85 10.16
C ASP A 213 -1.69 1.33 10.98
N TRP A 214 -0.56 1.58 10.31
CA TRP A 214 0.74 1.96 10.91
C TRP A 214 1.11 3.42 10.67
N ALA A 215 0.44 4.09 9.75
CA ALA A 215 0.70 5.48 9.37
C ALA A 215 0.81 6.46 10.57
N ASN A 216 0.12 6.16 11.68
CA ASN A 216 0.08 7.01 12.89
C ASN A 216 0.79 6.42 14.12
N LEU A 217 1.48 5.28 13.98
CA LEU A 217 2.21 4.62 15.06
C LEU A 217 3.70 4.97 15.01
N ASP A 218 4.39 5.04 16.15
CA ASP A 218 5.84 5.24 16.15
C ASP A 218 6.55 3.99 15.61
N PRO A 219 7.38 4.09 14.55
CA PRO A 219 8.15 2.96 14.04
C PRO A 219 9.07 2.33 15.07
N ILE A 220 9.61 3.12 16.01
CA ILE A 220 10.49 2.58 17.06
C ILE A 220 9.69 1.61 17.95
N GLU A 221 8.47 1.97 18.33
CA GLU A 221 7.60 1.09 19.12
C GLU A 221 7.12 -0.12 18.31
N LEU A 222 6.80 0.08 17.01
CA LEU A 222 6.42 -1.01 16.11
C LEU A 222 7.52 -2.06 15.98
N MET A 223 8.77 -1.62 15.87
CA MET A 223 9.94 -2.49 15.74
C MET A 223 10.04 -3.51 16.88
N GLU A 224 9.76 -3.08 18.12
CA GLU A 224 9.83 -3.95 19.32
C GLU A 224 8.71 -5.00 19.36
N THR A 225 7.65 -4.81 18.57
CA THR A 225 6.49 -5.71 18.52
C THR A 225 6.39 -6.49 17.21
N LEU A 226 7.35 -6.30 16.31
CA LEU A 226 7.36 -6.94 15.02
C LEU A 226 7.62 -8.44 15.15
N THR A 227 6.69 -9.21 14.64
CA THR A 227 6.78 -10.65 14.44
C THR A 227 6.17 -10.97 13.09
N HIS A 228 6.39 -12.17 12.56
CA HIS A 228 5.71 -12.60 11.33
C HIS A 228 4.18 -12.49 11.44
N ARG A 229 3.60 -12.77 12.63
CA ARG A 229 2.15 -12.71 12.86
C ARG A 229 1.61 -11.28 12.99
N THR A 230 2.40 -10.36 13.55
CA THR A 230 2.00 -8.96 13.75
C THR A 230 2.34 -8.07 12.55
N SER A 231 3.10 -8.60 11.58
CA SER A 231 3.44 -7.91 10.34
C SER A 231 2.19 -7.68 9.47
N PRO A 232 2.03 -6.49 8.88
CA PRO A 232 0.96 -6.21 7.93
C PRO A 232 1.03 -7.16 6.74
N THR A 233 -0.15 -7.60 6.30
CA THR A 233 -0.28 -8.40 5.08
C THR A 233 0.13 -7.58 3.85
N ALA A 234 0.57 -8.25 2.77
CA ALA A 234 0.91 -7.62 1.49
C ALA A 234 -0.20 -6.67 0.97
N HIS A 235 -1.46 -7.04 1.19
CA HIS A 235 -2.65 -6.29 0.77
C HIS A 235 -3.29 -5.49 1.91
N SER A 236 -2.50 -5.03 2.89
CA SER A 236 -2.97 -4.07 3.87
C SER A 236 -3.42 -2.78 3.19
N GLN A 237 -4.34 -2.07 3.83
CA GLN A 237 -4.93 -0.89 3.22
C GLN A 237 -3.87 0.20 3.07
N ASN A 238 -3.73 0.75 1.87
CA ASN A 238 -2.80 1.84 1.61
C ASN A 238 -3.19 3.08 2.41
N ARG A 239 -2.18 3.80 2.92
CA ARG A 239 -2.35 5.15 3.45
C ARG A 239 -2.97 6.05 2.38
N THR A 240 -3.87 6.94 2.79
CA THR A 240 -4.54 7.89 1.91
C THR A 240 -4.01 9.31 2.13
N PHE A 241 -3.82 10.04 1.04
CA PHE A 241 -3.63 11.48 1.04
C PHE A 241 -4.93 12.17 0.62
N LYS A 242 -5.27 13.27 1.28
CA LYS A 242 -6.44 14.10 0.95
C LYS A 242 -6.00 15.54 0.84
N TYR A 243 -6.41 16.19 -0.24
CA TYR A 243 -6.25 17.62 -0.43
C TYR A 243 -7.53 18.15 -1.06
N ASP A 244 -8.11 19.19 -0.46
CA ASP A 244 -9.40 19.77 -0.85
C ASP A 244 -10.53 18.70 -0.92
N ASP A 245 -11.17 18.55 -2.07
CA ASP A 245 -12.31 17.66 -2.29
C ASP A 245 -11.95 16.27 -2.83
N HIS A 246 -10.65 15.97 -2.96
CA HIS A 246 -10.16 14.70 -3.49
C HIS A 246 -9.24 13.96 -2.53
N SER A 247 -9.36 12.64 -2.52
CA SER A 247 -8.51 11.73 -1.75
C SER A 247 -8.16 10.51 -2.59
N THR A 248 -6.90 10.10 -2.50
CA THR A 248 -6.38 8.90 -3.14
C THR A 248 -5.37 8.21 -2.22
N ASN A 249 -4.96 6.99 -2.54
CA ASN A 249 -3.84 6.35 -1.84
C ASN A 249 -2.51 7.10 -2.12
N VAL A 250 -1.58 7.00 -1.17
CA VAL A 250 -0.28 7.69 -1.22
C VAL A 250 0.57 7.25 -2.42
N PRO A 251 0.68 5.96 -2.80
CA PRO A 251 1.42 5.59 -4.00
C PRO A 251 0.91 6.27 -5.26
N ARG A 252 -0.41 6.35 -5.44
CA ARG A 252 -1.01 7.05 -6.57
C ARG A 252 -0.78 8.57 -6.51
N ALA A 253 -0.74 9.16 -5.31
CA ALA A 253 -0.35 10.56 -5.15
C ALA A 253 1.14 10.79 -5.44
N ASN A 254 2.04 9.85 -5.06
CA ASN A 254 3.45 9.87 -5.44
C ASN A 254 3.63 9.85 -6.96
N ALA A 255 2.91 8.96 -7.65
CA ALA A 255 2.94 8.89 -9.11
C ALA A 255 2.54 10.22 -9.76
N TRP A 256 1.43 10.81 -9.28
CA TRP A 256 0.95 12.12 -9.72
C TRP A 256 1.99 13.21 -9.44
N PHE A 257 2.27 13.53 -8.18
CA PHE A 257 3.14 14.66 -7.86
C PHE A 257 4.62 14.47 -8.26
N GLY A 258 5.07 13.22 -8.47
CA GLY A 258 6.41 12.88 -8.96
C GLY A 258 6.62 13.22 -10.43
N SER A 259 5.55 13.35 -11.22
CA SER A 259 5.60 13.76 -12.64
C SER A 259 5.02 15.15 -12.91
N TRP A 260 4.82 15.96 -11.85
CA TRP A 260 4.36 17.35 -11.94
C TRP A 260 5.35 18.24 -12.73
N PRO A 261 4.90 19.14 -13.65
CA PRO A 261 3.53 19.62 -13.84
C PRO A 261 2.60 18.79 -14.73
N HIS A 262 1.30 18.90 -14.44
CA HIS A 262 0.18 18.28 -15.16
C HIS A 262 -0.84 19.30 -15.65
N SER A 263 -1.57 18.90 -16.67
CA SER A 263 -2.70 19.59 -17.28
C SER A 263 -4.04 19.15 -16.68
N GLY A 264 -5.11 19.92 -16.94
CA GLY A 264 -6.47 19.54 -16.55
C GLY A 264 -6.93 18.22 -17.18
N VAL A 265 -6.51 17.93 -18.41
CA VAL A 265 -6.88 16.68 -19.08
C VAL A 265 -6.22 15.47 -18.42
N GLU A 266 -4.97 15.61 -17.96
CA GLU A 266 -4.31 14.57 -17.16
C GLU A 266 -5.00 14.37 -15.81
N LEU A 267 -5.50 15.45 -15.19
CA LEU A 267 -6.27 15.34 -13.95
C LEU A 267 -7.57 14.57 -14.19
N ASP A 268 -8.27 14.85 -15.29
CA ASP A 268 -9.49 14.13 -15.64
C ASP A 268 -9.19 12.64 -15.89
N ASN A 269 -8.10 12.30 -16.58
CA ASN A 269 -7.64 10.91 -16.71
C ASN A 269 -7.30 10.29 -15.34
N PHE A 270 -6.65 11.03 -14.46
CA PHE A 270 -6.35 10.62 -13.10
C PHE A 270 -7.62 10.36 -12.28
N LEU A 271 -8.71 11.08 -12.53
CA LEU A 271 -10.01 10.81 -11.90
C LEU A 271 -10.79 9.65 -12.56
N GLY A 272 -10.31 9.18 -13.71
CA GLY A 272 -10.91 8.13 -14.52
C GLY A 272 -12.03 8.61 -15.43
N ASP A 273 -12.08 9.92 -15.72
CA ASP A 273 -13.11 10.57 -16.54
C ASP A 273 -12.55 11.13 -17.85
N GLY A 274 -11.22 11.19 -17.98
CA GLY A 274 -10.54 11.73 -19.16
C GLY A 274 -10.60 10.80 -20.39
N PRO A 275 -10.24 11.32 -21.57
CA PRO A 275 -10.43 10.63 -22.85
C PRO A 275 -9.32 9.63 -23.18
N PHE A 276 -8.28 9.51 -22.34
CA PHE A 276 -7.13 8.65 -22.58
C PHE A 276 -7.21 7.35 -21.77
N LYS A 277 -6.23 6.47 -22.00
CA LYS A 277 -6.10 5.22 -21.22
C LYS A 277 -6.01 5.56 -19.73
N ALA A 278 -6.65 4.73 -18.91
CA ALA A 278 -6.60 4.88 -17.47
C ALA A 278 -5.15 4.81 -16.96
N MET A 279 -4.74 5.85 -16.25
CA MET A 279 -3.38 5.96 -15.68
C MET A 279 -3.38 5.54 -14.20
N GLN A 280 -2.32 4.87 -13.79
CA GLN A 280 -2.16 4.27 -12.46
C GLN A 280 -0.79 4.60 -11.86
N GLY A 281 -0.70 4.55 -10.53
CA GLY A 281 0.59 4.48 -9.84
C GLY A 281 1.06 3.03 -9.83
N SER A 282 2.17 2.76 -10.50
CA SER A 282 2.75 1.43 -10.64
C SER A 282 3.98 1.30 -9.75
N HIS A 283 4.01 0.25 -8.93
CA HIS A 283 5.15 -0.02 -8.05
C HIS A 283 6.20 -0.82 -8.82
N LEU A 284 7.35 -0.20 -9.07
CA LEU A 284 8.52 -0.87 -9.65
C LEU A 284 9.02 -2.01 -8.76
N CYS A 285 8.81 -1.91 -7.45
CA CYS A 285 9.14 -2.92 -6.45
C CYS A 285 8.04 -3.96 -6.20
N HIS A 286 6.86 -3.85 -6.83
CA HIS A 286 5.69 -4.72 -6.61
C HIS A 286 5.13 -4.80 -5.17
N HIS A 287 5.47 -3.85 -4.31
CA HIS A 287 4.91 -3.76 -2.95
C HIS A 287 3.85 -2.65 -2.84
N ASP A 288 2.57 -3.04 -2.72
CA ASP A 288 1.40 -2.14 -2.78
C ASP A 288 1.42 -0.97 -1.76
N ASN A 289 2.08 -1.15 -0.62
CA ASN A 289 2.16 -0.15 0.46
C ASN A 289 3.46 0.66 0.44
N CYS A 290 4.31 0.50 -0.58
CA CYS A 290 5.59 1.21 -0.65
C CYS A 290 5.37 2.69 -0.93
N ILE A 291 5.85 3.56 -0.05
CA ILE A 291 5.72 5.02 -0.20
C ILE A 291 6.96 5.69 -0.77
N VAL A 292 7.99 4.95 -1.18
CA VAL A 292 9.22 5.53 -1.74
C VAL A 292 8.95 6.12 -3.13
N PRO A 293 9.15 7.43 -3.37
CA PRO A 293 8.82 8.06 -4.65
C PRO A 293 9.54 7.43 -5.84
N ALA A 294 10.84 7.13 -5.70
CA ALA A 294 11.64 6.49 -6.75
C ALA A 294 11.15 5.06 -7.13
N HIS A 295 10.30 4.45 -6.31
CA HIS A 295 9.75 3.11 -6.54
C HIS A 295 8.38 3.14 -7.21
N VAL A 296 7.79 4.31 -7.45
CA VAL A 296 6.44 4.46 -7.99
C VAL A 296 6.45 5.34 -9.22
N VAL A 297 5.80 4.88 -10.29
CA VAL A 297 5.75 5.60 -11.57
C VAL A 297 4.32 5.78 -12.04
N TYR A 298 4.08 6.88 -12.76
CA TYR A 298 2.78 7.16 -13.36
C TYR A 298 2.75 6.63 -14.79
N GLU A 299 1.95 5.59 -15.02
CA GLU A 299 1.90 4.92 -16.32
C GLU A 299 0.51 4.36 -16.63
N ALA A 300 0.32 3.91 -17.86
CA ALA A 300 -0.94 3.34 -18.31
C ALA A 300 -1.21 1.98 -17.63
N ALA A 301 -2.50 1.66 -17.42
CA ALA A 301 -2.92 0.46 -16.71
C ALA A 301 -2.49 -0.85 -17.37
N ASP A 302 -2.31 -0.87 -18.70
CA ASP A 302 -1.79 -2.01 -19.45
C ASP A 302 -0.30 -2.25 -19.15
N VAL A 303 0.53 -1.20 -19.16
CA VAL A 303 1.94 -1.29 -18.78
C VAL A 303 2.09 -1.78 -17.33
N ASN A 304 1.30 -1.27 -16.39
CA ASN A 304 1.30 -1.75 -15.01
C ASN A 304 0.88 -3.23 -14.91
N ALA A 305 -0.07 -3.67 -15.74
CA ALA A 305 -0.47 -5.08 -15.78
C ALA A 305 0.66 -5.98 -16.29
N ASP A 306 1.41 -5.53 -17.30
CA ASP A 306 2.53 -6.27 -17.91
C ASP A 306 3.70 -6.45 -16.92
N ARG A 307 3.93 -5.48 -16.02
CA ARG A 307 4.95 -5.61 -14.96
C ARG A 307 4.73 -6.82 -14.04
N LYS A 308 3.51 -7.36 -13.94
CA LYS A 308 3.24 -8.57 -13.12
C LYS A 308 4.09 -9.77 -13.55
N ASP A 309 4.50 -9.85 -14.80
CA ASP A 309 5.36 -10.94 -15.26
C ASP A 309 6.80 -10.79 -14.77
N CYS A 310 7.29 -9.55 -14.61
CA CYS A 310 8.55 -9.27 -13.93
C CYS A 310 8.50 -9.72 -12.45
N HIS A 311 7.40 -9.47 -11.74
CA HIS A 311 7.22 -9.95 -10.36
C HIS A 311 7.26 -11.49 -10.28
N LYS A 312 6.49 -12.18 -11.14
CA LYS A 312 6.49 -13.65 -11.19
C LYS A 312 7.87 -14.21 -11.50
N LEU A 313 8.62 -13.56 -12.40
CA LEU A 313 9.99 -13.93 -12.73
C LEU A 313 10.90 -13.78 -11.51
N ALA A 314 10.85 -12.64 -10.82
CA ALA A 314 11.65 -12.38 -9.61
C ALA A 314 11.39 -13.45 -8.53
N LEU A 315 10.11 -13.76 -8.26
CA LEU A 315 9.73 -14.82 -7.33
C LEU A 315 10.22 -16.20 -7.79
N ARG A 316 10.13 -16.52 -9.09
CA ARG A 316 10.61 -17.79 -9.64
C ARG A 316 12.13 -17.92 -9.47
N LEU A 317 12.89 -16.92 -9.86
CA LEU A 317 14.36 -16.90 -9.74
C LEU A 317 14.76 -17.14 -8.28
N ARG A 318 14.16 -16.37 -7.37
CA ARG A 318 14.35 -16.55 -5.93
C ARG A 318 14.00 -17.97 -5.48
N SER A 319 12.85 -18.49 -5.89
CA SER A 319 12.41 -19.82 -5.46
C SER A 319 13.31 -20.96 -5.94
N SER A 320 14.01 -20.74 -7.04
CA SER A 320 14.98 -21.68 -7.62
C SER A 320 16.40 -21.50 -7.09
N GLY A 321 16.63 -20.60 -6.12
CA GLY A 321 17.96 -20.29 -5.59
C GLY A 321 18.90 -19.62 -6.60
N ARG A 322 18.34 -19.04 -7.67
CA ARG A 322 19.11 -18.31 -8.69
C ARG A 322 19.27 -16.85 -8.30
N GLU A 323 20.30 -16.21 -8.83
CA GLU A 323 20.47 -14.76 -8.69
C GLU A 323 19.25 -14.02 -9.27
N VAL A 324 18.78 -13.02 -8.51
CA VAL A 324 17.73 -12.10 -8.95
C VAL A 324 18.41 -10.82 -9.45
N PRO A 325 18.30 -10.47 -10.75
CA PRO A 325 18.86 -9.23 -11.27
C PRO A 325 18.34 -8.02 -10.51
N ALA A 326 19.10 -6.93 -10.42
CA ALA A 326 18.64 -5.71 -9.75
C ALA A 326 17.39 -5.12 -10.44
N ARG A 327 17.44 -5.09 -11.77
CA ARG A 327 16.51 -4.37 -12.64
C ARG A 327 16.03 -5.28 -13.77
N CYS A 328 14.80 -5.09 -14.26
CA CYS A 328 14.36 -5.77 -15.47
C CYS A 328 14.89 -5.08 -16.74
N GLU A 329 15.03 -5.82 -17.83
CA GLU A 329 15.47 -5.29 -19.12
C GLU A 329 14.29 -4.84 -20.02
N THR A 330 13.05 -5.24 -19.67
CA THR A 330 11.88 -5.09 -20.56
C THR A 330 11.17 -3.74 -20.43
N HIS A 331 11.17 -3.14 -19.23
CA HIS A 331 10.38 -1.94 -18.96
C HIS A 331 11.25 -0.70 -18.79
N HIS A 332 10.69 0.46 -19.14
CA HIS A 332 11.29 1.78 -18.87
C HIS A 332 10.27 2.67 -18.13
N PRO A 333 10.56 3.08 -16.88
CA PRO A 333 11.73 2.70 -16.08
C PRO A 333 11.68 1.21 -15.67
N PRO A 334 12.84 0.61 -15.36
CA PRO A 334 12.92 -0.81 -15.09
C PRO A 334 12.30 -1.18 -13.74
N CYS A 335 11.65 -2.34 -13.67
CA CYS A 335 11.20 -2.95 -12.42
C CYS A 335 12.39 -3.27 -11.51
N LEU A 336 12.20 -3.11 -10.20
CA LEU A 336 13.17 -3.41 -9.17
C LEU A 336 13.03 -4.88 -8.74
N LEU A 337 13.53 -5.80 -9.57
CA LEU A 337 13.29 -7.25 -9.42
C LEU A 337 13.79 -7.79 -8.07
N ARG A 338 14.92 -7.30 -7.57
CA ARG A 338 15.44 -7.64 -6.23
C ARG A 338 14.46 -7.30 -5.11
N HIS A 339 13.82 -6.13 -5.18
CA HIS A 339 12.80 -5.72 -4.23
C HIS A 339 11.52 -6.54 -4.38
N ALA A 340 11.10 -6.78 -5.63
CA ALA A 340 9.93 -7.57 -5.96
C ALA A 340 10.06 -9.04 -5.52
N ALA A 341 11.28 -9.55 -5.40
CA ALA A 341 11.52 -10.89 -4.87
C ALA A 341 11.33 -10.97 -3.35
N LEU A 342 11.38 -9.86 -2.60
CA LEU A 342 11.25 -9.86 -1.14
C LEU A 342 9.82 -10.20 -0.71
N SER A 343 9.68 -10.97 0.37
CA SER A 343 8.41 -11.09 1.08
C SER A 343 8.10 -9.78 1.82
N THR A 344 6.83 -9.56 2.13
CA THR A 344 6.42 -8.38 2.90
C THR A 344 7.14 -8.29 4.26
N PHE A 345 7.36 -9.44 4.93
CA PHE A 345 8.04 -9.47 6.22
C PHE A 345 9.51 -9.05 6.09
N GLU A 346 10.23 -9.54 5.08
CA GLU A 346 11.62 -9.14 4.84
C GLU A 346 11.77 -7.66 4.50
N VAL A 347 10.81 -7.10 3.76
CA VAL A 347 10.77 -5.66 3.51
C VAL A 347 10.69 -4.88 4.83
N TYR A 348 9.84 -5.32 5.77
CA TYR A 348 9.77 -4.71 7.09
C TYR A 348 11.07 -4.87 7.87
N LEU A 349 11.69 -6.05 7.88
CA LEU A 349 12.98 -6.26 8.53
C LEU A 349 14.06 -5.31 7.99
N LEU A 350 14.14 -5.15 6.66
CA LEU A 350 15.05 -4.20 6.02
C LEU A 350 14.73 -2.75 6.39
N GLN A 351 13.45 -2.37 6.36
CA GLN A 351 13.00 -1.03 6.73
C GLN A 351 13.34 -0.69 8.19
N PHE A 352 13.18 -1.64 9.12
CA PHE A 352 13.55 -1.43 10.52
C PHE A 352 15.06 -1.40 10.73
N HIS A 353 15.84 -2.18 9.98
CA HIS A 353 17.29 -2.06 10.01
C HIS A 353 17.76 -0.68 9.54
N VAL A 354 17.20 -0.15 8.44
CA VAL A 354 17.48 1.22 7.97
C VAL A 354 17.10 2.26 9.03
N LEU A 355 15.94 2.09 9.68
CA LEU A 355 15.54 2.95 10.79
C LEU A 355 16.54 2.90 11.95
N ARG A 356 17.02 1.70 12.33
CA ARG A 356 18.03 1.52 13.38
C ARG A 356 19.32 2.27 13.04
N MET A 357 19.80 2.14 11.80
CA MET A 357 20.96 2.89 11.32
C MET A 357 20.73 4.41 11.42
N ALA A 358 19.59 4.90 10.92
CA ALA A 358 19.24 6.33 10.96
C ALA A 358 19.10 6.90 12.38
N ARG A 359 18.77 6.05 13.36
CA ARG A 359 18.58 6.41 14.78
C ARG A 359 19.74 5.97 15.68
N GLN A 360 20.80 5.38 15.11
CA GLN A 360 21.94 4.84 15.86
C GLN A 360 21.52 3.84 16.95
N ILE A 361 20.47 3.06 16.68
CA ILE A 361 20.01 1.98 17.55
C ILE A 361 20.79 0.72 17.16
N PRO A 362 21.42 -0.01 18.10
CA PRO A 362 22.13 -1.25 17.78
C PRO A 362 21.21 -2.29 17.13
N ASP A 363 21.72 -3.10 16.21
CA ASP A 363 20.95 -4.20 15.62
C ASP A 363 20.61 -5.28 16.66
N PRO A 364 19.45 -5.95 16.53
CA PRO A 364 19.14 -7.09 17.38
C PRO A 364 20.01 -8.29 16.96
N PRO A 365 20.14 -9.32 17.80
CA PRO A 365 20.72 -10.58 17.33
C PRO A 365 19.95 -11.09 16.11
N SER A 366 20.66 -11.70 15.16
CA SER A 366 20.04 -12.24 13.94
C SER A 366 18.87 -13.18 14.28
N PRO A 367 17.74 -13.10 13.55
CA PRO A 367 16.64 -14.04 13.72
C PRO A 367 17.11 -15.48 13.49
N HIS A 368 16.52 -16.42 14.23
CA HIS A 368 16.71 -17.85 13.93
C HIS A 368 16.01 -18.21 12.62
N THR A 369 16.65 -19.03 11.79
CA THR A 369 16.04 -19.58 10.57
C THR A 369 14.72 -20.27 10.90
N PRO A 370 13.58 -19.87 10.30
CA PRO A 370 12.35 -20.60 10.48
C PRO A 370 12.51 -22.01 9.89
N ARG A 371 12.14 -23.03 10.67
CA ARG A 371 12.25 -24.45 10.26
C ARG A 371 11.40 -24.80 9.02
N TRP A 372 10.43 -23.96 8.68
CA TRP A 372 9.43 -24.18 7.63
C TRP A 372 9.71 -23.37 6.36
N HIS A 373 10.79 -22.58 6.32
CA HIS A 373 11.08 -21.75 5.15
C HIS A 373 11.89 -22.53 4.11
N LEU A 374 11.35 -22.64 2.89
CA LEU A 374 11.96 -23.40 1.79
C LEU A 374 13.16 -22.68 1.15
N PHE A 375 13.33 -21.38 1.40
CA PHE A 375 14.40 -20.60 0.77
C PHE A 375 15.57 -20.39 1.76
N PRO A 376 16.81 -20.77 1.40
CA PRO A 376 17.91 -20.87 2.34
C PRO A 376 18.54 -19.55 2.85
N THR A 377 18.15 -18.34 2.44
CA THR A 377 19.17 -17.27 2.38
C THR A 377 18.89 -15.85 2.88
N PHE A 378 17.75 -15.49 3.49
CA PHE A 378 17.51 -14.03 3.73
C PHE A 378 17.15 -13.58 5.14
N GLU A 379 16.60 -14.47 5.98
CA GLU A 379 16.16 -14.08 7.32
C GLU A 379 17.26 -14.20 8.39
N THR A 380 18.44 -14.68 8.02
CA THR A 380 19.50 -15.10 8.96
C THR A 380 20.59 -14.07 9.19
N SER A 381 20.61 -12.97 8.42
CA SER A 381 21.53 -11.85 8.63
C SER A 381 20.84 -10.54 8.28
N LEU A 382 20.98 -9.56 9.16
CA LEU A 382 20.66 -8.16 8.89
C LEU A 382 21.98 -7.40 8.65
N PRO A 383 22.07 -6.54 7.61
CA PRO A 383 21.08 -6.31 6.55
C PRO A 383 20.86 -7.56 5.69
N VAL A 384 19.64 -7.73 5.15
CA VAL A 384 19.32 -8.82 4.22
C VAL A 384 20.26 -8.72 3.03
N ARG A 385 21.23 -9.64 2.96
CA ARG A 385 22.17 -9.71 1.84
C ARG A 385 21.49 -10.46 0.71
N LEU A 386 20.98 -9.74 -0.29
CA LEU A 386 20.69 -10.36 -1.58
C LEU A 386 22.01 -10.96 -2.11
N PRO A 387 22.04 -12.16 -2.72
CA PRO A 387 23.20 -12.60 -3.47
C PRO A 387 23.34 -11.59 -4.61
N VAL A 388 24.24 -10.64 -4.40
CA VAL A 388 24.58 -9.67 -5.40
C VAL A 388 25.86 -10.16 -6.04
N ALA A 389 25.97 -10.04 -7.36
CA ALA A 389 27.27 -10.03 -8.01
C ALA A 389 28.25 -9.21 -7.15
N GLU A 390 29.44 -9.77 -6.89
CA GLU A 390 30.45 -9.15 -6.02
C GLU A 390 30.61 -7.66 -6.36
N GLY A 391 30.37 -6.78 -5.39
CA GLY A 391 30.57 -5.33 -5.52
C GLY A 391 29.32 -4.46 -5.64
N GLU A 392 28.11 -5.03 -5.78
CA GLU A 392 26.86 -4.26 -5.69
C GLU A 392 26.27 -4.33 -4.28
N GLU A 393 26.78 -3.54 -3.34
CA GLU A 393 26.03 -3.32 -2.09
C GLU A 393 24.78 -2.49 -2.40
N CYS A 394 23.66 -2.80 -1.75
CA CYS A 394 22.50 -1.92 -1.76
C CYS A 394 22.95 -0.56 -1.18
N PRO A 395 23.05 0.51 -1.98
CA PRO A 395 23.72 1.73 -1.54
C PRO A 395 22.83 2.47 -0.55
N LEU A 396 22.91 2.11 0.72
CA LEU A 396 22.43 2.93 1.82
C LEU A 396 23.49 4.00 2.07
N THR A 397 23.46 5.06 1.27
CA THR A 397 24.32 6.21 1.48
C THR A 397 23.83 6.97 2.71
N ALA A 398 24.75 7.50 3.52
CA ALA A 398 24.40 8.28 4.70
C ALA A 398 23.51 9.50 4.36
N SER A 399 23.60 10.02 3.13
CA SER A 399 22.75 11.09 2.60
C SER A 399 21.28 10.70 2.41
N HIS A 400 20.98 9.41 2.30
CA HIS A 400 19.59 8.91 2.19
C HIS A 400 18.95 8.65 3.56
N LEU A 401 19.74 8.68 4.64
CA LEU A 401 19.23 8.55 5.99
C LEU A 401 18.74 9.91 6.50
N ALA A 402 17.53 9.96 7.03
CA ALA A 402 17.03 11.11 7.75
C ALA A 402 17.48 10.98 9.22
N PRO A 403 18.52 11.73 9.65
CA PRO A 403 19.01 11.63 11.03
C PRO A 403 17.88 11.93 12.02
N GLY A 404 18.03 11.42 13.24
CA GLY A 404 17.14 11.60 14.40
C GLY A 404 16.87 13.03 14.83
N GLN A 405 16.57 13.96 13.93
CA GLN A 405 16.00 15.24 14.32
C GLN A 405 14.61 14.98 14.89
N GLN A 406 14.47 15.34 16.16
CA GLN A 406 13.17 15.61 16.77
C GLN A 406 12.51 16.67 15.90
N TYR A 407 11.56 16.28 15.03
CA TYR A 407 10.74 17.23 14.31
C TYR A 407 9.82 17.92 15.33
N GLY A 408 10.37 18.89 16.07
CA GLY A 408 9.68 19.76 17.02
C GLY A 408 8.83 20.84 16.32
N THR A 409 8.65 20.74 15.00
CA THR A 409 7.75 21.64 14.28
C THR A 409 6.30 21.22 14.56
N PRO A 410 5.43 22.16 15.02
CA PRO A 410 4.06 21.85 15.34
C PRO A 410 3.37 21.23 14.12
N VAL A 411 2.97 19.98 14.34
CA VAL A 411 2.26 19.13 13.40
C VAL A 411 1.02 19.89 12.94
N VAL A 412 0.97 20.32 11.67
CA VAL A 412 -0.34 20.50 11.01
C VAL A 412 -1.09 19.22 11.32
N PRO A 413 -2.22 19.27 12.06
CA PRO A 413 -2.90 18.08 12.53
C PRO A 413 -3.41 17.34 11.31
N VAL A 414 -2.58 16.42 10.80
CA VAL A 414 -3.03 15.40 9.87
C VAL A 414 -4.15 14.70 10.62
N GLN A 415 -5.36 14.72 10.06
CA GLN A 415 -6.46 13.97 10.65
C GLN A 415 -6.02 12.52 10.79
N THR A 416 -5.59 12.14 12.00
CA THR A 416 -5.09 10.80 12.27
C THR A 416 -6.30 9.88 12.26
N SER A 417 -6.48 9.19 11.13
CA SER A 417 -7.41 8.07 11.06
C SER A 417 -7.05 7.07 12.16
N ARG A 418 -8.07 6.56 12.85
CA ARG A 418 -7.88 5.48 13.82
C ARG A 418 -7.24 4.29 13.10
N PRO A 419 -6.34 3.53 13.75
CA PRO A 419 -5.76 2.36 13.14
C PRO A 419 -6.89 1.38 12.82
N GLN A 420 -6.80 0.79 11.63
CA GLN A 420 -7.68 -0.28 11.24
C GLN A 420 -7.16 -1.58 11.85
N LEU A 421 -7.96 -2.19 12.71
CA LEU A 421 -7.57 -3.42 13.38
C LEU A 421 -8.08 -4.62 12.59
N LYS A 422 -7.23 -5.62 12.37
CA LYS A 422 -7.66 -6.90 11.79
C LYS A 422 -7.50 -7.99 12.83
N CYS A 423 -8.38 -8.99 12.78
CA CYS A 423 -8.21 -10.20 13.58
C CYS A 423 -7.17 -11.09 12.89
N GLY A 424 -6.03 -11.29 13.55
CA GLY A 424 -4.94 -12.16 13.08
C GLY A 424 -5.29 -13.65 13.10
N LEU A 425 -6.40 -14.04 13.73
CA LEU A 425 -6.93 -15.40 13.70
C LEU A 425 -7.80 -15.67 12.45
N CYS A 426 -8.16 -14.63 11.70
CA CYS A 426 -8.96 -14.76 10.49
C CYS A 426 -8.15 -14.52 9.23
N VAL A 427 -8.30 -15.42 8.26
CA VAL A 427 -7.75 -15.21 6.90
C VAL A 427 -8.45 -14.05 6.17
N ARG A 428 -9.76 -13.86 6.39
CA ARG A 428 -10.58 -12.91 5.62
C ARG A 428 -11.63 -12.21 6.48
N THR A 429 -11.20 -11.30 7.35
CA THR A 429 -12.11 -10.43 8.11
C THR A 429 -11.91 -8.97 7.72
N LYS A 430 -13.01 -8.21 7.71
CA LYS A 430 -12.97 -6.76 7.50
C LYS A 430 -12.21 -6.10 8.65
N ALA A 431 -11.57 -4.98 8.36
CA ALA A 431 -10.97 -4.17 9.41
C ALA A 431 -12.04 -3.63 10.38
N PHE A 432 -11.68 -3.59 11.66
CA PHE A 432 -12.45 -3.00 12.74
C PHE A 432 -11.89 -1.61 13.07
N VAL A 433 -12.79 -0.67 13.31
CA VAL A 433 -12.44 0.73 13.67
C VAL A 433 -12.35 0.94 15.19
N ARG A 434 -12.69 -0.08 15.98
CA ARG A 434 -12.75 -0.06 17.45
C ARG A 434 -12.30 -1.41 18.01
N LEU A 435 -11.74 -1.41 19.23
CA LEU A 435 -11.32 -2.63 19.93
C LEU A 435 -12.49 -3.53 20.32
N THR A 436 -13.55 -2.98 20.92
CA THR A 436 -14.67 -3.79 21.45
C THR A 436 -15.30 -4.71 20.40
N PRO A 437 -15.63 -4.25 19.17
CA PRO A 437 -16.15 -5.12 18.12
C PRO A 437 -15.15 -6.18 17.66
N LEU A 438 -13.85 -5.86 17.64
CA LEU A 438 -12.81 -6.84 17.30
C LEU A 438 -12.72 -7.94 18.35
N TRP A 439 -12.68 -7.58 19.62
CA TRP A 439 -12.61 -8.58 20.70
C TRP A 439 -13.89 -9.40 20.80
N SER A 440 -15.06 -8.79 20.59
CA SER A 440 -16.33 -9.51 20.47
C SER A 440 -16.26 -10.54 19.34
N HIS A 441 -15.70 -10.16 18.18
CA HIS A 441 -15.45 -11.10 17.08
C HIS A 441 -14.50 -12.24 17.50
N VAL A 442 -13.42 -11.97 18.22
CA VAL A 442 -12.49 -13.02 18.73
C VAL A 442 -13.24 -14.01 19.64
N VAL A 443 -14.09 -13.52 20.54
CA VAL A 443 -14.88 -14.37 21.44
C VAL A 443 -15.90 -15.22 20.68
N GLN A 444 -16.58 -14.65 19.70
CA GLN A 444 -17.73 -15.28 19.04
C GLN A 444 -17.36 -16.18 17.85
N GLN A 445 -16.23 -15.95 17.20
CA GLN A 445 -15.89 -16.58 15.91
C GLN A 445 -14.67 -17.51 15.97
N HIS A 446 -14.04 -17.64 17.14
CA HIS A 446 -12.84 -18.45 17.33
C HIS A 446 -12.98 -19.35 18.57
N ASP A 447 -14.19 -19.81 18.88
CA ASP A 447 -14.44 -20.68 20.03
C ASP A 447 -13.77 -22.06 19.93
N ASP A 448 -13.36 -22.43 18.73
CA ASP A 448 -12.59 -23.63 18.38
C ASP A 448 -11.09 -23.51 18.66
N LEU A 449 -10.56 -22.29 18.85
CA LEU A 449 -9.14 -22.07 19.09
C LEU A 449 -8.79 -22.07 20.59
N PRO A 450 -7.57 -22.50 20.97
CA PRO A 450 -7.10 -22.44 22.35
C PRO A 450 -7.17 -21.02 22.93
N ASP A 451 -7.52 -20.90 24.21
CA ASP A 451 -7.59 -19.64 24.96
C ASP A 451 -6.31 -18.82 24.83
N GLU A 452 -5.15 -19.48 24.83
CA GLU A 452 -3.84 -18.85 24.70
C GLU A 452 -3.68 -18.06 23.40
N GLU A 453 -4.14 -18.61 22.28
CA GLU A 453 -4.05 -17.96 20.98
C GLU A 453 -5.01 -16.77 20.85
N ARG A 454 -6.20 -16.91 21.43
CA ARG A 454 -7.20 -15.83 21.52
C ARG A 454 -6.74 -14.71 22.44
N LEU A 455 -6.16 -15.05 23.59
CA LEU A 455 -5.56 -14.09 24.50
C LEU A 455 -4.39 -13.35 23.87
N ALA A 456 -3.55 -14.05 23.10
CA ALA A 456 -2.47 -13.43 22.35
C ALA A 456 -3.01 -12.39 21.34
N GLU A 457 -4.13 -12.68 20.68
CA GLU A 457 -4.80 -11.75 19.76
C GLU A 457 -5.35 -10.51 20.49
N VAL A 458 -6.05 -10.71 21.61
CA VAL A 458 -6.58 -9.61 22.44
C VAL A 458 -5.44 -8.72 22.95
N ARG A 459 -4.36 -9.32 23.46
CA ARG A 459 -3.16 -8.60 23.93
C ARG A 459 -2.45 -7.85 22.80
N GLY A 460 -2.25 -8.49 21.66
CA GLY A 460 -1.58 -7.88 20.51
C GLY A 460 -2.32 -6.63 20.02
N THR A 461 -3.65 -6.74 19.89
CA THR A 461 -4.50 -5.63 19.45
C THR A 461 -4.64 -4.53 20.51
N ALA A 462 -4.63 -4.89 21.81
CA ALA A 462 -4.54 -3.95 22.92
C ALA A 462 -3.23 -3.14 22.89
N ARG A 463 -2.08 -3.80 22.67
CA ARG A 463 -0.78 -3.13 22.54
C ARG A 463 -0.79 -2.14 21.40
N LEU A 464 -1.19 -2.56 20.20
CA LEU A 464 -1.25 -1.71 19.01
C LEU A 464 -2.10 -0.45 19.26
N TRP A 465 -3.24 -0.61 19.93
CA TRP A 465 -4.11 0.49 20.28
C TRP A 465 -3.52 1.40 21.36
N GLN A 466 -2.78 0.85 22.32
CA GLN A 466 -2.06 1.62 23.33
C GLN A 466 -1.00 2.51 22.69
N LEU A 467 -0.24 2.00 21.71
CA LEU A 467 0.75 2.79 20.96
C LEU A 467 0.07 3.96 20.23
N TYR A 468 -1.03 3.68 19.51
CA TYR A 468 -1.84 4.72 18.87
C TYR A 468 -2.36 5.77 19.86
N TRP A 469 -2.75 5.34 21.06
CA TRP A 469 -3.29 6.23 22.06
C TRP A 469 -2.23 7.15 22.65
N ARG A 470 -1.04 6.60 22.96
CA ARG A 470 0.09 7.36 23.49
C ARG A 470 0.59 8.41 22.51
N SER A 471 0.59 8.13 21.20
CA SER A 471 0.99 9.10 20.19
C SER A 471 0.00 10.27 20.03
N ARG A 472 -1.16 10.20 20.69
CA ARG A 472 -2.24 11.18 20.59
C ARG A 472 -2.45 11.85 21.94
N ASP A 473 -1.53 12.75 22.29
CA ASP A 473 -1.38 13.49 23.58
C ASP A 473 -2.65 14.06 24.25
N ASN A 474 -3.82 14.09 23.58
CA ASN A 474 -5.03 14.76 24.10
C ASN A 474 -6.35 14.06 23.71
N GLY A 475 -6.34 12.78 23.37
CA GLY A 475 -7.58 12.09 23.08
C GLY A 475 -8.48 11.96 24.32
N LYS A 476 -9.81 12.17 24.18
CA LYS A 476 -10.78 11.66 25.16
C LYS A 476 -11.03 10.19 24.84
N ALA A 477 -10.26 9.28 25.45
CA ALA A 477 -10.55 7.86 25.31
C ALA A 477 -11.88 7.61 26.01
N GLU A 478 -12.68 6.74 25.42
CA GLU A 478 -13.77 6.15 26.18
C GLU A 478 -13.13 5.41 27.38
N LYS A 479 -13.40 5.90 28.61
CA LYS A 479 -12.78 5.40 29.84
C LYS A 479 -12.83 3.86 29.94
N LEU A 480 -13.92 3.28 29.46
CA LEU A 480 -14.12 1.83 29.42
C LEU A 480 -13.14 1.11 28.49
N THR A 481 -12.88 1.65 27.30
CA THR A 481 -11.91 1.06 26.35
C THR A 481 -10.50 1.10 26.94
N LEU A 482 -10.13 2.21 27.59
CA LEU A 482 -8.83 2.35 28.24
C LEU A 482 -8.69 1.37 29.41
N ALA A 483 -9.74 1.21 30.24
CA ALA A 483 -9.74 0.28 31.36
C ALA A 483 -9.53 -1.17 30.89
N ARG A 484 -10.31 -1.62 29.91
CA ARG A 484 -10.16 -2.97 29.34
C ARG A 484 -8.82 -3.18 28.65
N MET A 485 -8.29 -2.17 27.99
CA MET A 485 -6.94 -2.23 27.40
C MET A 485 -5.86 -2.38 28.47
N ASN A 486 -5.93 -1.62 29.57
CA ASN A 486 -4.98 -1.76 30.67
C ASN A 486 -5.10 -3.12 31.37
N GLU A 487 -6.33 -3.62 31.54
CA GLU A 487 -6.61 -4.95 32.05
C GLU A 487 -6.03 -6.03 31.13
N ALA A 488 -6.26 -5.93 29.81
CA ALA A 488 -5.71 -6.86 28.80
C ALA A 488 -4.18 -6.99 28.85
N LEU A 489 -3.51 -5.87 29.13
CA LEU A 489 -2.05 -5.78 29.21
C LEU A 489 -1.51 -6.12 30.61
N GLY A 490 -2.39 -6.41 31.57
CA GLY A 490 -2.02 -6.78 32.92
C GLY A 490 -1.40 -8.18 33.01
N PRO A 491 -0.48 -8.43 33.96
CA PRO A 491 0.23 -9.70 34.10
C PRO A 491 -0.69 -10.87 34.48
N ARG A 492 -1.84 -10.58 35.09
CA ARG A 492 -2.83 -11.59 35.52
C ARG A 492 -4.00 -11.76 34.55
N PHE A 493 -3.95 -11.09 33.40
CA PHE A 493 -5.03 -11.13 32.42
C PHE A 493 -5.24 -12.55 31.88
N SER A 494 -6.47 -13.02 31.93
CA SER A 494 -6.90 -14.37 31.59
C SER A 494 -8.09 -14.34 30.64
N TRP A 495 -8.48 -15.51 30.12
CA TRP A 495 -9.64 -15.60 29.22
C TRP A 495 -10.96 -15.41 29.99
N GLU A 496 -10.99 -15.76 31.27
CA GLU A 496 -12.14 -15.52 32.16
C GLU A 496 -12.48 -14.02 32.24
N ASP A 497 -11.46 -13.16 32.28
CA ASP A 497 -11.65 -11.70 32.28
C ASP A 497 -12.30 -11.23 30.97
N VAL A 498 -11.90 -11.80 29.82
CA VAL A 498 -12.51 -11.50 28.51
C VAL A 498 -13.97 -11.91 28.48
N VAL A 499 -14.30 -13.08 29.03
CA VAL A 499 -15.69 -13.56 29.13
C VAL A 499 -16.50 -12.65 30.06
N ALA A 500 -15.92 -12.21 31.17
CA ALA A 500 -16.55 -11.30 32.14
C ALA A 500 -16.85 -9.91 31.56
N TRP A 501 -16.17 -9.50 30.48
CA TRP A 501 -16.49 -8.25 29.78
C TRP A 501 -17.84 -8.27 29.04
N ASP A 502 -18.49 -9.43 28.89
CA ASP A 502 -19.77 -9.64 28.19
C ASP A 502 -19.81 -8.97 26.81
N LEU A 503 -18.82 -9.31 25.98
CA LEU A 503 -18.65 -8.77 24.63
C LEU A 503 -19.66 -9.37 23.63
N ARG A 504 -20.94 -9.03 23.78
CA ARG A 504 -22.02 -9.45 22.85
C ARG A 504 -22.20 -8.50 21.67
#